data_AF-A0A835KK61-F1
#
_entry.id   AF-A0A835KK61-F1
#
_cell.length_a   1.000
_cell.length_b   1.000
_cell.length_c   1.000
_cell.angle_alpha   90.00
_cell.angle_beta   90.00
_cell.angle_gamma   90.00
#
_symmetry.space_group_name_H-M   'P 1'
#
loop_
_entity.id
_entity.type
_entity.pdbx_description
1 polymer ?
#
loop_
_entity_poly.entity_id
_entity_poly.type
_entity_poly.pdbx_seq_one_letter_code
_entity_poly.pdbx_strand_id
1 'polypeptide(L)'
;MRQLLRSVEELHAAGKIHDGINPDNILVGGGPNDGGALKLWSPANARRRHRRRRARCRVHLAGAADRLPAPRKEVDVWALGCVMAELLTGAPLFTAITEEDDMITQAVDLHDEIVTMGAEAFDGMGMDLSLAGREVLAGMLAFHSAERLTAAEALEHRWFTEEDVVEAKPATVTVEAEHPGSVPCFSEA
;
A
#
# COMPACT_ATOMS: atom_id res chain seq x y z
N MET A 1 -3.07 4.42 2.34
CA MET A 1 -2.01 4.91 1.43
C MET A 1 -1.69 6.40 1.56
N ARG A 2 -2.65 7.31 1.42
CA ARG A 2 -2.42 8.78 1.48
C ARG A 2 -1.50 9.25 2.63
N GLN A 3 -1.74 8.79 3.86
CA GLN A 3 -0.92 9.13 5.02
C GLN A 3 0.54 8.64 4.92
N LEU A 4 0.74 7.45 4.34
CA LEU A 4 2.08 6.85 4.18
C LEU A 4 2.87 7.59 3.10
N LEU A 5 2.23 7.91 1.97
CA LEU A 5 2.85 8.69 0.90
C LEU A 5 3.24 10.09 1.37
N ARG A 6 2.38 10.79 2.12
CA ARG A 6 2.72 12.09 2.74
C ARG A 6 3.93 11.99 3.66
N SER A 7 3.99 10.94 4.48
CA SER A 7 5.14 10.71 5.37
C SER A 7 6.45 10.53 4.58
N VAL A 8 6.39 9.82 3.44
CA VAL A 8 7.55 9.60 2.56
C VAL A 8 7.92 10.87 1.79
N GLU A 9 6.94 11.62 1.30
CA GLU A 9 7.14 12.92 0.64
C GLU A 9 7.90 13.89 1.57
N GLU A 10 7.44 14.06 2.82
CA GLU A 10 8.11 14.90 3.82
C GLU A 10 9.53 14.42 4.12
N LEU A 11 9.73 13.10 4.26
CA LEU A 11 11.04 12.49 4.50
C LEU A 11 12.00 12.76 3.33
N HIS A 12 11.50 12.61 2.10
CA HIS A 12 12.25 12.84 0.87
C HIS A 12 12.56 14.32 0.67
N ALA A 13 11.63 15.23 0.98
CA ALA A 13 11.86 16.67 0.97
C ALA A 13 12.99 17.07 1.92
N ALA A 14 13.13 16.37 3.06
CA ALA A 14 14.25 16.52 3.99
C ALA A 14 15.55 15.82 3.55
N GLY A 15 15.62 15.28 2.33
CA GLY A 15 16.80 14.59 1.80
C GLY A 15 17.09 13.24 2.44
N LYS A 16 16.12 12.64 3.14
CA LYS A 16 16.27 11.35 3.83
C LYS A 16 15.55 10.25 3.05
N ILE A 17 15.96 9.01 3.29
CA ILE A 17 15.39 7.79 2.70
C ILE A 17 15.08 6.84 3.86
N HIS A 18 13.96 6.16 3.82
CA HIS A 18 13.56 5.22 4.86
C HIS A 18 14.29 3.87 4.71
N ASP A 19 14.46 3.33 3.49
CA ASP A 19 15.21 2.08 3.16
C ASP A 19 14.69 0.84 3.93
N GLY A 20 13.43 0.85 4.34
CA GLY A 20 12.91 -0.18 5.22
C GLY A 20 11.41 -0.20 5.37
N ILE A 21 10.68 0.44 4.46
CA ILE A 21 9.22 0.45 4.50
C ILE A 21 8.72 -0.97 4.27
N ASN A 22 7.88 -1.43 5.19
CA ASN A 22 7.15 -2.68 5.13
C ASN A 22 6.05 -2.64 6.21
N PRO A 23 5.06 -3.56 6.20
CA PRO A 23 3.95 -3.51 7.15
C PRO A 23 4.34 -3.49 8.63
N ASP A 24 5.44 -4.16 9.02
CA ASP A 24 5.88 -4.21 10.42
C ASP A 24 6.41 -2.85 10.93
N ASN A 25 6.76 -1.95 10.01
CA ASN A 25 7.27 -0.62 10.30
C ASN A 25 6.18 0.46 10.16
N ILE A 26 4.91 0.08 10.02
CA ILE A 26 3.78 1.01 10.00
C ILE A 26 3.06 0.91 11.33
N LEU A 27 3.11 1.99 12.10
CA LEU A 27 2.39 2.11 13.36
C LEU A 27 1.00 2.67 13.11
N VAL A 28 -0.01 2.06 13.76
CA VAL A 28 -1.40 2.52 13.74
C VAL A 28 -1.71 3.14 15.10
N GLY A 29 -2.19 4.39 15.10
CA GLY A 29 -2.68 5.07 16.29
C GLY A 29 -3.88 4.33 16.88
N GLY A 30 -3.79 3.95 18.15
CA GLY A 30 -4.83 3.19 18.86
C GLY A 30 -5.72 4.03 19.76
N GLY A 31 -5.47 5.35 19.85
CA GLY A 31 -6.25 6.25 20.67
C GLY A 31 -7.63 6.55 20.06
N PRO A 32 -8.68 6.74 20.88
CA PRO A 32 -10.02 7.12 20.40
C PRO A 32 -10.04 8.39 19.54
N ASN A 33 -9.04 9.27 19.74
CA ASN A 33 -8.91 10.55 19.07
C ASN A 33 -7.84 10.57 17.96
N ASP A 34 -7.17 9.44 17.72
CA ASP A 34 -6.07 9.38 16.74
C ASP A 34 -6.59 9.29 15.30
N GLY A 35 -7.90 9.07 15.10
CA GLY A 35 -8.53 9.04 13.78
C GLY A 35 -7.93 8.01 12.81
N GLY A 36 -7.31 6.95 13.33
CA GLY A 36 -6.57 5.98 12.51
C GLY A 36 -5.26 6.54 11.93
N ALA A 37 -4.57 7.43 12.65
CA ALA A 37 -3.29 7.97 12.23
C ALA A 37 -2.25 6.87 12.00
N LEU A 38 -1.58 6.91 10.85
CA LEU A 38 -0.48 6.02 10.50
C LEU A 38 0.86 6.75 10.63
N LYS A 39 1.88 6.08 11.17
CA LYS A 39 3.24 6.61 11.28
C LYS A 39 4.26 5.59 10.80
N LEU A 40 5.22 6.02 9.99
CA LEU A 40 6.37 5.19 9.63
C LEU A 40 7.38 5.16 10.77
N TRP A 41 7.65 3.96 11.28
CA TRP A 41 8.67 3.71 12.27
C TRP A 41 9.99 3.33 11.60
N SER A 42 11.04 4.09 11.91
CA SER A 42 12.40 3.77 11.50
C SER A 42 13.26 3.47 12.74
N PRO A 43 13.58 2.20 13.03
CA PRO A 43 14.60 1.92 14.03
C PRO A 43 15.94 2.50 13.53
N ALA A 44 16.59 3.37 14.30
CA ALA A 44 17.88 3.99 13.97
C ALA A 44 19.01 2.98 13.60
N ASN A 45 18.79 1.69 13.87
CA ASN A 45 19.65 0.54 13.56
C ASN A 45 18.97 -0.59 12.75
N ALA A 46 17.84 -0.34 12.08
CA ALA A 46 17.09 -1.31 11.27
C ALA A 46 17.94 -2.00 10.19
N ARG A 47 19.06 -1.36 9.80
CA ARG A 47 20.09 -1.86 8.88
C ARG A 47 20.54 -3.30 9.15
N ARG A 48 20.39 -3.81 10.39
CA ARG A 48 20.82 -5.17 10.77
C ARG A 48 19.72 -6.23 10.86
N ARG A 49 18.42 -5.87 10.87
CA ARG A 49 17.39 -6.81 11.36
C ARG A 49 16.64 -7.65 10.34
N HIS A 50 16.62 -7.35 9.04
CA HIS A 50 15.92 -8.23 8.08
C HIS A 50 16.59 -8.29 6.70
N ARG A 51 17.56 -9.21 6.50
CA ARG A 51 18.13 -9.50 5.15
C ARG A 51 17.04 -9.92 4.14
N ARG A 52 16.03 -10.69 4.60
CA ARG A 52 14.95 -11.22 3.75
C ARG A 52 13.95 -10.14 3.28
N ARG A 53 13.59 -9.18 4.14
CA ARG A 53 12.69 -8.07 3.75
C ARG A 53 13.40 -6.96 2.98
N ARG A 54 14.73 -6.83 3.14
CA ARG A 54 15.57 -5.96 2.28
C ARG A 54 15.58 -6.41 0.84
N ALA A 55 15.44 -7.71 0.56
CA ALA A 55 15.34 -8.23 -0.79
C ALA A 55 14.20 -7.52 -1.56
N ARG A 56 13.02 -7.35 -0.95
CA ARG A 56 11.87 -6.66 -1.58
C ARG A 56 12.15 -5.22 -2.00
N CYS A 57 13.04 -4.54 -1.30
CA CYS A 57 13.52 -3.20 -1.66
C CYS A 57 14.67 -3.23 -2.68
N ARG A 58 15.42 -4.34 -2.75
CA ARG A 58 16.57 -4.56 -3.64
C ARG A 58 16.23 -5.08 -5.02
N VAL A 59 15.03 -5.63 -5.24
CA VAL A 59 14.50 -5.89 -6.59
C VAL A 59 14.74 -4.70 -7.51
N HIS A 60 14.61 -3.49 -6.95
CA HIS A 60 14.91 -2.24 -7.62
C HIS A 60 16.30 -2.16 -8.29
N LEU A 61 17.31 -2.84 -7.73
CA LEU A 61 18.68 -2.82 -8.24
C LEU A 61 18.89 -3.75 -9.44
N ALA A 62 17.98 -4.71 -9.68
CA ALA A 62 18.16 -5.71 -10.74
C ALA A 62 17.94 -5.17 -12.16
N GLY A 63 17.12 -4.11 -12.32
CA GLY A 63 16.91 -3.43 -13.61
C GLY A 63 17.94 -2.35 -13.94
N ALA A 64 18.78 -1.96 -12.98
CA ALA A 64 19.85 -1.00 -13.21
C ALA A 64 21.10 -1.76 -13.67
N ALA A 65 21.30 -1.84 -14.99
CA ALA A 65 22.52 -2.39 -15.60
C ALA A 65 23.81 -1.61 -15.24
N ASP A 66 23.79 -0.67 -14.30
CA ASP A 66 24.99 0.00 -13.83
C ASP A 66 25.01 0.21 -12.32
N ARG A 67 26.18 -0.12 -11.77
CA ARG A 67 26.65 0.12 -10.41
C ARG A 67 26.48 1.61 -10.05
N LEU A 68 25.37 1.99 -9.43
CA LEU A 68 25.15 3.36 -8.94
C LEU A 68 25.32 3.47 -7.42
N PRO A 69 25.96 4.53 -6.89
CA PRO A 69 26.59 4.49 -5.56
C PRO A 69 25.69 4.95 -4.39
N ALA A 70 24.39 5.21 -4.60
CA ALA A 70 23.53 5.77 -3.55
C ALA A 70 22.13 5.14 -3.51
N PRO A 71 21.58 4.88 -2.31
CA PRO A 71 20.17 4.57 -2.16
C PRO A 71 19.34 5.73 -2.71
N ARG A 72 18.25 5.37 -3.38
CA ARG A 72 17.39 6.26 -4.14
C ARG A 72 16.04 6.35 -3.42
N LYS A 73 15.47 7.55 -3.34
CA LYS A 73 14.14 7.84 -2.76
C LYS A 73 13.06 6.91 -3.34
N GLU A 74 13.24 6.56 -4.60
CA GLU A 74 12.47 5.64 -5.42
C GLU A 74 12.29 4.26 -4.76
N VAL A 75 13.22 3.81 -3.91
CA VAL A 75 13.11 2.54 -3.16
C VAL A 75 11.94 2.58 -2.17
N ASP A 76 11.72 3.72 -1.52
CA ASP A 76 10.64 3.87 -0.55
C ASP A 76 9.27 3.84 -1.24
N VAL A 77 9.16 4.40 -2.46
CA VAL A 77 7.91 4.39 -3.22
C VAL A 77 7.59 3.00 -3.76
N TRP A 78 8.57 2.25 -4.25
CA TRP A 78 8.40 0.84 -4.58
C TRP A 78 7.90 0.02 -3.38
N ALA A 79 8.52 0.22 -2.22
CA ALA A 79 8.12 -0.46 -1.00
C ALA A 79 6.69 -0.08 -0.57
N LEU A 80 6.26 1.16 -0.79
CA LEU A 80 4.86 1.57 -0.60
C LEU A 80 3.90 0.91 -1.60
N GLY A 81 4.31 0.69 -2.85
CA GLY A 81 3.56 -0.11 -3.82
C GLY A 81 3.35 -1.55 -3.34
N CYS A 82 4.41 -2.20 -2.85
CA CYS A 82 4.31 -3.53 -2.25
C CYS A 82 3.38 -3.55 -1.01
N VAL A 83 3.47 -2.54 -0.14
CA VAL A 83 2.57 -2.39 1.00
C VAL A 83 1.12 -2.21 0.54
N MET A 84 0.88 -1.38 -0.47
CA MET A 84 -0.46 -1.17 -1.02
C MET A 84 -1.06 -2.47 -1.53
N ALA A 85 -0.31 -3.22 -2.34
CA ALA A 85 -0.74 -4.52 -2.84
C ALA A 85 -1.03 -5.50 -1.69
N GLU A 86 -0.16 -5.59 -0.68
CA GLU A 86 -0.35 -6.48 0.48
C GLU A 86 -1.57 -6.08 1.34
N LEU A 87 -1.86 -4.79 1.46
CA LEU A 87 -3.08 -4.32 2.14
C LEU A 87 -4.36 -4.70 1.38
N LEU A 88 -4.30 -4.76 0.04
CA LEU A 88 -5.45 -5.10 -0.81
C LEU A 88 -5.72 -6.61 -0.87
N THR A 89 -4.66 -7.42 -0.91
CA THR A 89 -4.77 -8.88 -1.06
C THR A 89 -4.72 -9.63 0.27
N GLY A 90 -4.24 -8.98 1.33
CA GLY A 90 -3.96 -9.61 2.63
C GLY A 90 -2.72 -10.51 2.61
N ALA A 91 -1.96 -10.54 1.51
CA ALA A 91 -0.78 -11.37 1.36
C ALA A 91 0.37 -10.60 0.68
N PRO A 92 1.65 -10.92 0.98
CA PRO A 92 2.77 -10.25 0.33
C PRO A 92 2.69 -10.37 -1.20
N LEU A 93 2.86 -9.24 -1.90
CA LEU A 93 2.86 -9.20 -3.38
C LEU A 93 3.87 -10.18 -3.97
N PHE A 94 5.09 -10.18 -3.43
CA PHE A 94 6.13 -11.14 -3.79
C PHE A 94 6.28 -12.19 -2.68
N THR A 95 5.99 -13.44 -3.05
CA THR A 95 5.95 -14.58 -2.13
C THR A 95 7.26 -15.35 -2.08
N ALA A 96 8.17 -15.12 -3.02
CA ALA A 96 9.54 -15.63 -2.97
C ALA A 96 10.29 -15.02 -1.78
N ILE A 97 10.36 -15.77 -0.68
CA ILE A 97 10.98 -15.35 0.60
C ILE A 97 12.33 -16.05 0.87
N THR A 98 12.72 -17.01 0.01
CA THR A 98 13.89 -17.87 0.21
C THR A 98 15.12 -17.37 -0.54
N GLU A 99 14.98 -16.98 -1.81
CA GLU A 99 16.09 -16.55 -2.67
C GLU A 99 15.81 -15.17 -3.29
N GLU A 100 16.85 -14.34 -3.39
CA GLU A 100 16.75 -12.99 -3.95
C GLU A 100 16.40 -13.04 -5.45
N ASP A 101 16.90 -14.06 -6.14
CA ASP A 101 16.70 -14.28 -7.57
C ASP A 101 15.23 -14.59 -7.89
N ASP A 102 14.56 -15.45 -7.11
CA ASP A 102 13.14 -15.80 -7.30
C ASP A 102 12.22 -14.57 -7.24
N MET A 103 12.53 -13.63 -6.35
CA MET A 103 11.76 -12.41 -6.17
C MET A 103 12.08 -11.37 -7.25
N ILE A 104 13.32 -11.33 -7.77
CA ILE A 104 13.65 -10.55 -8.97
C ILE A 104 12.84 -11.09 -10.16
N THR A 105 12.78 -12.42 -10.34
CA THR A 105 11.96 -13.04 -11.40
C THR A 105 10.50 -12.62 -11.28
N GLN A 106 9.88 -12.72 -10.10
CA GLN A 106 8.47 -12.29 -9.93
C GLN A 106 8.25 -10.81 -10.24
N ALA A 107 9.23 -9.95 -9.96
CA ALA A 107 9.12 -8.53 -10.27
C ALA A 107 9.33 -8.22 -11.75
N VAL A 108 10.17 -9.00 -12.45
CA VAL A 108 10.31 -8.93 -13.90
C VAL A 108 9.02 -9.42 -14.57
N ASP A 109 8.45 -10.54 -14.12
CA ASP A 109 7.19 -11.07 -14.64
C ASP A 109 6.07 -10.02 -14.47
N LEU A 110 5.95 -9.43 -13.27
CA LEU A 110 4.99 -8.36 -13.02
C LEU A 110 5.26 -7.12 -13.90
N HIS A 111 6.51 -6.75 -14.11
CA HIS A 111 6.85 -5.65 -15.00
C HIS A 111 6.39 -5.93 -16.43
N ASP A 112 6.64 -7.13 -16.95
CA ASP A 112 6.27 -7.51 -18.30
C ASP A 112 4.74 -7.56 -18.46
N GLU A 113 4.00 -8.00 -17.45
CA GLU A 113 2.55 -7.90 -17.39
C GLU A 113 2.07 -6.44 -17.40
N ILE A 114 2.65 -5.56 -16.57
CA ILE A 114 2.30 -4.12 -16.54
C ILE A 114 2.60 -3.44 -17.89
N VAL A 115 3.73 -3.78 -18.53
CA VAL A 115 4.06 -3.23 -19.86
C VAL A 115 3.09 -3.73 -20.92
N THR A 116 2.66 -4.99 -20.84
CA THR A 116 1.78 -5.61 -21.83
C THR A 116 0.32 -5.19 -21.68
N MET A 117 -0.17 -5.14 -20.44
CA MET A 117 -1.59 -4.98 -20.10
C MET A 117 -1.91 -3.65 -19.40
N GLY A 118 -0.90 -2.88 -19.03
CA GLY A 118 -1.09 -1.66 -18.24
C GLY A 118 -1.66 -1.96 -16.86
N ALA A 119 -2.63 -1.15 -16.44
CA ALA A 119 -3.31 -1.30 -15.15
C ALA A 119 -4.10 -2.62 -15.01
N GLU A 120 -4.47 -3.26 -16.12
CA GLU A 120 -5.22 -4.53 -16.13
C GLU A 120 -4.37 -5.71 -15.64
N ALA A 121 -3.04 -5.56 -15.55
CA ALA A 121 -2.15 -6.56 -14.95
C ALA A 121 -2.56 -6.95 -13.51
N PHE A 122 -3.27 -6.07 -12.80
CA PHE A 122 -3.71 -6.32 -11.43
C PHE A 122 -5.10 -6.99 -11.33
N ASP A 123 -5.85 -7.13 -12.43
CA ASP A 123 -7.21 -7.69 -12.38
C ASP A 123 -7.23 -9.17 -11.97
N GLY A 124 -6.19 -9.92 -12.35
CA GLY A 124 -6.01 -11.32 -11.96
C GLY A 124 -5.61 -11.54 -10.50
N MET A 125 -5.21 -10.48 -9.77
CA MET A 125 -4.70 -10.59 -8.40
C MET A 125 -5.79 -10.51 -7.33
N GLY A 126 -7.06 -10.38 -7.72
CA GLY A 126 -8.18 -10.28 -6.78
C GLY A 126 -8.17 -8.99 -5.95
N MET A 127 -7.52 -7.93 -6.44
CA MET A 127 -7.51 -6.62 -5.80
C MET A 127 -8.82 -5.90 -6.11
N ASP A 128 -9.60 -5.58 -5.07
CA ASP A 128 -10.77 -4.70 -5.21
C ASP A 128 -10.29 -3.24 -5.25
N LEU A 129 -10.00 -2.76 -6.46
CA LEU A 129 -9.40 -1.45 -6.68
C LEU A 129 -9.97 -0.80 -7.95
N SER A 130 -10.22 0.51 -7.89
CA SER A 130 -10.64 1.28 -9.05
C SER A 130 -9.52 1.36 -10.10
N LEU A 131 -9.85 1.71 -11.35
CA LEU A 131 -8.84 1.91 -12.40
C LEU A 131 -7.77 2.92 -11.96
N ALA A 132 -8.19 4.03 -11.37
CA ALA A 132 -7.29 5.04 -10.81
C ALA A 132 -6.36 4.46 -9.73
N GLY A 133 -6.87 3.57 -8.88
CA GLY A 133 -6.04 2.90 -7.88
C GLY A 133 -5.02 1.95 -8.50
N ARG A 134 -5.39 1.22 -9.56
CA ARG A 134 -4.46 0.34 -10.29
C ARG A 134 -3.38 1.13 -11.02
N GLU A 135 -3.72 2.27 -11.60
CA GLU A 135 -2.75 3.16 -12.26
C GLU A 135 -1.69 3.71 -11.30
N VAL A 136 -2.09 4.21 -10.13
CA VAL A 136 -1.11 4.68 -9.13
C VAL A 136 -0.29 3.52 -8.56
N LEU A 137 -0.89 2.33 -8.40
CA LEU A 137 -0.16 1.14 -8.00
C LEU A 137 0.89 0.75 -9.05
N ALA A 138 0.53 0.75 -10.34
CA ALA A 138 1.45 0.53 -11.46
C ALA A 138 2.61 1.53 -11.43
N GLY A 139 2.31 2.82 -11.26
CA GLY A 139 3.32 3.88 -11.22
C GLY A 139 4.27 3.78 -10.02
N MET A 140 3.80 3.32 -8.85
CA MET A 140 4.67 3.03 -7.71
C MET A 140 5.51 1.76 -7.91
N LEU A 141 4.98 0.78 -8.64
CA LEU A 141 5.63 -0.49 -8.99
C LEU A 141 6.33 -0.45 -10.37
N ALA A 142 6.60 0.74 -10.93
CA ALA A 142 7.41 0.84 -12.14
C ALA A 142 8.79 0.24 -11.87
N PHE A 143 9.23 -0.68 -12.74
CA PHE A 143 10.46 -1.44 -12.54
C PHE A 143 11.71 -0.54 -12.59
N HIS A 144 11.78 0.32 -13.62
CA HIS A 144 12.84 1.30 -13.77
C HIS A 144 12.65 2.48 -12.80
N SER A 145 13.72 2.89 -12.11
CA SER A 145 13.67 4.03 -11.16
C SER A 145 13.17 5.31 -11.78
N ALA A 146 13.59 5.58 -13.01
CA ALA A 146 13.32 6.84 -13.69
C ALA A 146 11.86 6.99 -14.14
N GLU A 147 11.14 5.88 -14.27
CA GLU A 147 9.74 5.83 -14.67
C GLU A 147 8.80 5.76 -13.45
N ARG A 148 9.37 5.56 -12.27
CA ARG A 148 8.60 5.41 -11.03
C ARG A 148 8.13 6.75 -10.52
N LEU A 149 6.87 6.77 -10.09
CA LEU A 149 6.31 7.92 -9.37
C LEU A 149 7.16 8.25 -8.14
N THR A 150 7.35 9.54 -7.92
CA THR A 150 7.73 10.07 -6.62
C THR A 150 6.52 10.03 -5.66
N ALA A 151 6.77 10.17 -4.35
CA ALA A 151 5.67 10.24 -3.38
C ALA A 151 4.75 11.45 -3.62
N ALA A 152 5.30 12.58 -4.08
CA ALA A 152 4.54 13.77 -4.42
C ALA A 152 3.65 13.55 -5.66
N GLU A 153 4.20 13.04 -6.76
CA GLU A 153 3.42 12.73 -7.97
C GLU A 153 2.32 11.69 -7.70
N ALA A 154 2.63 10.68 -6.88
CA ALA A 154 1.64 9.70 -6.46
C ALA A 154 0.48 10.35 -5.67
N LEU A 155 0.73 11.37 -4.85
CA LEU A 155 -0.32 12.10 -4.10
C LEU A 155 -1.18 13.01 -4.98
N GLU A 156 -0.65 13.48 -6.11
CA GLU A 156 -1.38 14.26 -7.11
C GLU A 156 -2.24 13.39 -8.04
N HIS A 157 -2.02 12.08 -8.03
CA HIS A 157 -2.77 11.13 -8.85
C HIS A 157 -4.28 11.21 -8.58
N ARG A 158 -5.09 11.03 -9.63
CA ARG A 158 -6.57 11.10 -9.58
C ARG A 158 -7.21 10.18 -8.53
N TRP A 159 -6.54 9.08 -8.17
CA TRP A 159 -6.97 8.21 -7.07
C TRP A 159 -7.05 8.91 -5.70
N PHE A 160 -6.31 9.99 -5.52
CA PHE A 160 -6.30 10.77 -4.30
C PHE A 160 -6.96 12.14 -4.45
N THR A 161 -7.05 12.69 -5.66
CA THR A 161 -7.47 14.08 -5.91
C THR A 161 -8.90 14.21 -6.42
N GLU A 162 -9.42 13.21 -7.12
CA GLU A 162 -10.85 13.15 -7.40
C GLU A 162 -11.54 12.60 -6.14
N GLU A 163 -12.40 13.41 -5.50
CA GLU A 163 -13.30 12.89 -4.48
C GLU A 163 -14.12 11.79 -5.14
N ASP A 164 -14.10 10.58 -4.58
CA ASP A 164 -15.01 9.53 -5.01
C ASP A 164 -16.42 10.15 -5.00
N VAL A 165 -17.01 10.36 -6.18
CA VAL A 165 -18.45 10.55 -6.31
C VAL A 165 -19.02 9.19 -5.97
N VAL A 166 -19.04 8.87 -4.68
CA VAL A 166 -19.81 7.76 -4.15
C VAL A 166 -21.24 8.20 -4.38
N GLU A 167 -21.84 7.82 -5.50
CA GLU A 167 -23.28 7.74 -5.57
C GLU A 167 -23.70 6.82 -4.44
N ALA A 168 -24.10 7.43 -3.33
CA ALA A 168 -24.64 6.72 -2.19
C ALA A 168 -25.90 6.01 -2.69
N LYS A 169 -25.75 4.73 -3.04
CA LYS A 169 -26.90 3.86 -3.28
C LYS A 169 -27.77 3.95 -2.01
N PRO A 170 -29.02 4.42 -2.11
CA PRO A 170 -29.82 4.67 -0.92
C PRO A 170 -30.02 3.34 -0.20
N ALA A 171 -29.48 3.24 1.00
CA ALA A 171 -29.72 2.12 1.89
C ALA A 171 -31.22 2.10 2.20
N THR A 172 -31.94 1.21 1.51
CA THR A 172 -33.35 0.96 1.81
C THR A 172 -33.37 0.13 3.08
N VAL A 173 -33.39 0.81 4.23
CA VAL A 173 -33.63 0.17 5.52
C VAL A 173 -35.12 -0.13 5.58
N THR A 174 -35.51 -1.35 5.22
CA THR A 174 -36.81 -1.90 5.59
C THR A 174 -36.78 -2.20 7.08
N VAL A 175 -37.40 -1.31 7.87
CA VAL A 175 -37.72 -1.58 9.26
C VAL A 175 -38.97 -2.46 9.25
N GLU A 176 -38.81 -3.76 9.48
CA GLU A 176 -39.95 -4.60 9.85
C GLU A 176 -40.32 -4.28 11.31
N ALA A 177 -41.48 -3.67 11.47
CA ALA A 177 -42.08 -3.43 12.77
C ALA A 177 -42.82 -4.69 13.22
N GLU A 178 -42.24 -5.43 14.17
CA GLU A 178 -43.00 -6.41 14.96
C GLU A 178 -43.21 -5.86 16.38
N HIS A 179 -44.47 -5.63 16.74
CA HIS A 179 -45.06 -5.59 18.10
C HIS A 179 -46.52 -6.08 17.92
N PRO A 180 -47.23 -6.67 18.92
CA PRO A 180 -47.08 -6.45 20.37
C PRO A 180 -47.22 -7.70 21.26
N GLY A 181 -46.72 -7.63 22.49
CA GLY A 181 -46.92 -8.68 23.49
C GLY A 181 -46.48 -8.27 24.89
N SER A 182 -47.06 -7.18 25.41
CA SER A 182 -46.85 -6.75 26.80
C SER A 182 -47.75 -7.53 27.76
N VAL A 183 -47.16 -8.18 28.77
CA VAL A 183 -47.76 -8.31 30.12
C VAL A 183 -46.64 -8.25 31.16
N PRO A 184 -46.57 -7.22 32.03
CA PRO A 184 -45.69 -7.26 33.20
C PRO A 184 -46.41 -7.94 34.37
N CYS A 185 -45.77 -8.95 34.95
CA CYS A 185 -46.22 -9.59 36.19
C CYS A 185 -45.65 -8.78 37.38
N PHE A 186 -46.52 -8.06 38.08
CA PHE A 186 -46.26 -7.57 39.44
C PHE A 186 -47.31 -8.21 40.35
N SER A 187 -46.86 -8.99 41.32
CA SER A 187 -47.66 -9.51 42.42
C SER A 187 -47.14 -8.93 43.74
N GLU A 188 -47.92 -8.06 44.36
CA GLU A 188 -47.88 -7.81 45.81
C GLU A 188 -49.32 -7.70 46.31
N ALA A 189 -49.71 -8.67 47.14
CA ALA A 189 -50.53 -8.53 48.34
C ALA A 189 -50.49 -9.87 49.10
#